data_AF-A0A9K3CZE8-F1
#
_entry.id   AF-A0A9K3CZE8-F1
#
_cell.length_a   1.000
_cell.length_b   1.000
_cell.length_c   1.000
_cell.angle_alpha   90.00
_cell.angle_beta   90.00
_cell.angle_gamma   90.00
#
_symmetry.space_group_name_H-M   'P 1'
#
loop_
_entity.id
_entity.type
_entity.pdbx_description
1 polymer ?
#
loop_
_entity_poly.entity_id
_entity_poly.type
_entity_poly.pdbx_seq_one_letter_code
_entity_poly.pdbx_strand_id
1 'polypeptide(L)'
;MYRNDYTEDADDDITPFIDQYYFQFEYGRTDDGERPIDSQYATTSLYTSSTWDEGDGTMFGVNFADGRIKGYGMGTTGNEKQFFVMCVRNYDTRDWATNQYTAGTGDEDGTVYDATTNLQWMKEDSGTDTYKATYGNSSYQYGMLWGDAFAFATAMNEAELNGHSDWRVPSAKELQGIVDYTKDPDLGEPAIDTTYFDISTYTNEAGDSDFPWFWSSTTHASYSEPSGGAGAYVAFGRAMGYDSDTETWNDVHGAGCQRSDPKTGDPDSEDYAYGSGPQGDAVRIYNVVRLVRDYV
;
A
#
# COMPACT_ATOMS: atom_id res chain seq x y z
N MET A 1 -16.40 13.68 4.98
CA MET A 1 -15.36 12.92 5.73
C MET A 1 -15.36 11.47 5.23
N TYR A 2 -14.45 10.56 5.64
CA TYR A 2 -14.17 9.26 4.97
C TYR A 2 -14.33 8.00 5.86
N ARG A 3 -15.18 7.00 5.56
CA ARG A 3 -15.69 5.99 6.55
C ARG A 3 -15.03 4.62 6.43
N ASN A 4 -14.64 4.07 7.59
CA ASN A 4 -14.20 2.68 7.76
C ASN A 4 -15.20 1.79 8.51
N ASP A 5 -16.08 2.31 9.38
CA ASP A 5 -16.98 1.47 10.20
C ASP A 5 -18.43 1.97 10.18
N TYR A 6 -19.37 1.07 9.88
CA TYR A 6 -20.79 1.39 9.68
C TYR A 6 -21.67 1.16 10.93
N THR A 7 -22.62 2.08 11.10
CA THR A 7 -23.85 1.98 11.88
C THR A 7 -24.94 2.66 11.05
N GLU A 8 -26.15 2.10 11.06
CA GLU A 8 -27.28 2.27 10.11
C GLU A 8 -27.86 3.68 9.90
N ASP A 9 -27.34 4.73 10.53
CA ASP A 9 -28.09 6.00 10.71
C ASP A 9 -27.39 7.29 10.20
N ALA A 10 -26.53 7.25 9.18
CA ALA A 10 -25.91 8.50 8.69
C ALA A 10 -25.63 8.52 7.18
N ASP A 11 -26.62 8.95 6.40
CA ASP A 11 -26.53 9.07 4.94
C ASP A 11 -25.98 10.43 4.43
N ASP A 12 -25.76 11.44 5.28
CA ASP A 12 -25.58 12.82 4.77
C ASP A 12 -24.17 13.45 4.85
N ASP A 13 -23.13 12.78 5.37
CA ASP A 13 -21.84 13.44 5.65
C ASP A 13 -20.58 12.77 5.07
N ILE A 14 -20.73 11.83 4.11
CA ILE A 14 -19.63 11.14 3.42
C ILE A 14 -19.11 11.85 2.18
N THR A 15 -17.82 12.16 2.22
CA THR A 15 -17.04 12.70 1.11
C THR A 15 -16.26 11.52 0.54
N PRO A 16 -16.22 11.30 -0.78
CA PRO A 16 -15.41 10.30 -1.46
C PRO A 16 -14.07 10.89 -1.89
N PHE A 17 -13.04 10.04 -1.98
CA PHE A 17 -11.63 10.38 -2.21
C PHE A 17 -11.41 10.75 -3.68
N ILE A 18 -12.36 11.50 -4.22
CA ILE A 18 -12.42 11.97 -5.58
C ILE A 18 -13.16 13.30 -5.59
N ASP A 19 -12.68 14.24 -6.40
CA ASP A 19 -13.29 15.56 -6.48
C ASP A 19 -14.62 15.49 -7.24
N GLN A 20 -15.72 15.54 -6.49
CA GLN A 20 -17.08 15.47 -7.03
C GLN A 20 -17.46 16.67 -7.90
N TYR A 21 -16.70 17.76 -7.87
CA TYR A 21 -16.91 18.87 -8.80
C TYR A 21 -16.54 18.47 -10.24
N TYR A 22 -15.53 17.60 -10.40
CA TYR A 22 -15.02 17.17 -11.72
C TYR A 22 -15.43 15.75 -12.09
N PHE A 23 -15.63 14.86 -11.11
CA PHE A 23 -15.90 13.45 -11.35
C PHE A 23 -17.19 13.02 -10.67
N GLN A 24 -18.05 12.32 -11.42
CA GLN A 24 -19.22 11.69 -10.83
C GLN A 24 -18.80 10.52 -9.94
N PHE A 25 -19.50 10.36 -8.83
CA PHE A 25 -19.28 9.29 -7.87
C PHE A 25 -20.63 8.86 -7.28
N GLU A 26 -20.81 7.56 -7.09
CA GLU A 26 -21.92 6.98 -6.34
C GLU A 26 -21.38 6.04 -5.27
N TYR A 27 -22.03 6.06 -4.10
CA TYR A 27 -21.84 5.04 -3.06
C TYR A 27 -22.62 3.76 -3.43
N GLY A 28 -22.24 2.64 -2.82
CA GLY A 28 -23.02 1.40 -2.91
C GLY A 28 -24.45 1.59 -2.40
N ARG A 29 -25.41 0.90 -3.03
CA ARG A 29 -26.85 1.06 -2.79
C ARG A 29 -27.32 0.18 -1.63
N THR A 30 -27.53 0.81 -0.49
CA THR A 30 -28.01 0.15 0.73
C THR A 30 -29.40 -0.49 0.56
N ASP A 31 -30.27 0.11 -0.25
CA ASP A 31 -31.58 -0.46 -0.62
C ASP A 31 -31.47 -1.81 -1.36
N ASP A 32 -30.34 -2.05 -2.03
CA ASP A 32 -30.03 -3.29 -2.75
C ASP A 32 -29.18 -4.26 -1.91
N GLY A 33 -28.94 -3.94 -0.62
CA GLY A 33 -28.14 -4.74 0.31
C GLY A 33 -26.63 -4.51 0.21
N GLU A 34 -26.19 -3.53 -0.58
CA GLU A 34 -24.78 -3.13 -0.66
C GLU A 34 -24.39 -2.24 0.53
N ARG A 35 -23.10 -2.23 0.88
CA ARG A 35 -22.54 -1.26 1.81
C ARG A 35 -22.14 -0.01 1.02
N PRO A 36 -22.07 1.18 1.64
CA PRO A 36 -21.55 2.38 0.96
C PRO A 36 -20.16 2.18 0.34
N ILE A 37 -19.31 1.38 0.99
CA ILE A 37 -17.98 1.03 0.51
C ILE A 37 -17.97 0.00 -0.62
N ASP A 38 -19.09 -0.57 -1.03
CA ASP A 38 -19.18 -1.45 -2.20
C ASP A 38 -19.18 -0.63 -3.52
N SER A 39 -18.35 0.42 -3.53
CA SER A 39 -18.08 1.33 -4.64
C SER A 39 -16.74 0.97 -5.29
N GLN A 40 -16.65 -0.25 -5.83
CA GLN A 40 -15.40 -0.83 -6.33
C GLN A 40 -15.14 -0.38 -7.79
N TYR A 41 -14.09 0.42 -8.02
CA TYR A 41 -13.72 0.87 -9.36
C TYR A 41 -12.66 -0.05 -9.96
N ALA A 42 -12.99 -0.63 -11.10
CA ALA A 42 -12.12 -1.55 -11.83
C ALA A 42 -10.90 -0.83 -12.43
N THR A 43 -9.79 -1.55 -12.48
CA THR A 43 -8.61 -1.18 -13.28
C THR A 43 -8.25 -2.29 -14.25
N THR A 44 -7.21 -2.09 -15.06
CA THR A 44 -6.66 -3.13 -15.93
C THR A 44 -5.55 -3.94 -15.27
N SER A 45 -5.20 -3.65 -14.01
CA SER A 45 -4.15 -4.35 -13.27
C SER A 45 -4.73 -5.61 -12.63
N LEU A 46 -4.33 -6.76 -13.13
CA LEU A 46 -4.68 -8.06 -12.55
C LEU A 46 -3.66 -8.45 -11.49
N TYR A 47 -4.11 -9.09 -10.42
CA TYR A 47 -3.21 -9.83 -9.55
C TYR A 47 -2.96 -11.19 -10.20
N THR A 48 -1.70 -11.59 -10.33
CA THR A 48 -1.34 -12.79 -11.10
C THR A 48 -1.67 -14.09 -10.38
N SER A 49 -1.83 -14.04 -9.06
CA SER A 49 -2.42 -15.09 -8.23
C SER A 49 -3.80 -14.67 -7.70
N SER A 50 -4.32 -15.41 -6.74
CA SER A 50 -5.63 -15.15 -6.15
C SER A 50 -5.49 -14.66 -4.72
N THR A 51 -6.27 -13.63 -4.39
CA THR A 51 -6.60 -13.29 -3.00
C THR A 51 -7.68 -14.24 -2.48
N TRP A 52 -7.79 -14.32 -1.15
CA TRP A 52 -8.74 -15.17 -0.45
C TRP A 52 -10.19 -14.91 -0.88
N ASP A 53 -10.90 -15.99 -1.23
CA ASP A 53 -12.35 -16.03 -1.45
C ASP A 53 -12.90 -15.16 -2.60
N GLU A 54 -12.16 -15.08 -3.71
CA GLU A 54 -12.44 -14.09 -4.75
C GLU A 54 -12.80 -14.66 -6.14
N GLY A 55 -12.99 -15.98 -6.24
CA GLY A 55 -13.50 -16.67 -7.44
C GLY A 55 -12.42 -16.95 -8.48
N ASP A 56 -12.71 -16.64 -9.75
CA ASP A 56 -11.87 -16.99 -10.92
C ASP A 56 -10.72 -15.99 -11.16
N GLY A 57 -10.41 -15.15 -10.18
CA GLY A 57 -9.24 -14.26 -10.19
C GLY A 57 -9.49 -12.93 -9.50
N THR A 58 -8.41 -12.16 -9.37
CA THR A 58 -8.38 -10.90 -8.64
C THR A 58 -7.88 -9.76 -9.53
N MET A 59 -8.53 -8.61 -9.41
CA MET A 59 -8.17 -7.36 -10.06
C MET A 59 -7.85 -6.32 -8.99
N PHE A 60 -6.78 -5.55 -9.14
CA PHE A 60 -6.61 -4.36 -8.31
C PHE A 60 -7.64 -3.31 -8.72
N GLY A 61 -8.23 -2.67 -7.72
CA GLY A 61 -9.13 -1.55 -7.96
C GLY A 61 -9.01 -0.47 -6.91
N VAL A 62 -9.63 0.67 -7.22
CA VAL A 62 -9.64 1.84 -6.35
C VAL A 62 -11.03 1.97 -5.73
N ASN A 63 -11.06 2.16 -4.43
CA ASN A 63 -12.30 2.44 -3.72
C ASN A 63 -12.29 3.89 -3.28
N PHE A 64 -12.96 4.75 -4.04
CA PHE A 64 -13.06 6.16 -3.70
C PHE A 64 -13.99 6.41 -2.50
N ALA A 65 -14.77 5.44 -2.02
CA ALA A 65 -15.54 5.61 -0.79
C ALA A 65 -14.64 5.58 0.46
N ASP A 66 -13.65 4.69 0.49
CA ASP A 66 -12.78 4.43 1.65
C ASP A 66 -11.30 4.80 1.44
N GLY A 67 -10.90 5.17 0.22
CA GLY A 67 -9.58 5.70 -0.10
C GLY A 67 -8.49 4.65 -0.18
N ARG A 68 -8.83 3.44 -0.65
CA ARG A 68 -7.90 2.31 -0.73
C ARG A 68 -7.72 1.77 -2.14
N ILE A 69 -6.55 1.19 -2.36
CA ILE A 69 -6.25 0.35 -3.53
C ILE A 69 -6.09 -1.08 -3.02
N LYS A 70 -6.89 -2.01 -3.53
CA LYS A 70 -6.90 -3.39 -3.05
C LYS A 70 -7.37 -4.36 -4.15
N GLY A 71 -7.03 -5.63 -3.99
CA GLY A 71 -7.60 -6.71 -4.78
C GLY A 71 -9.12 -6.78 -4.61
N TYR A 72 -9.81 -6.97 -5.72
CA TYR A 72 -11.22 -7.31 -5.80
C TYR A 72 -11.39 -8.58 -6.60
N GLY A 73 -12.22 -9.46 -6.07
CA GLY A 73 -12.53 -10.72 -6.71
C GLY A 73 -13.44 -10.49 -7.87
N MET A 74 -13.18 -11.16 -8.97
CA MET A 74 -13.97 -10.99 -10.19
C MET A 74 -15.27 -11.81 -10.16
N GLY A 75 -15.47 -12.63 -9.12
CA GLY A 75 -16.57 -13.58 -9.05
C GLY A 75 -16.23 -14.88 -9.79
N THR A 76 -17.22 -15.72 -10.01
CA THR A 76 -17.04 -17.00 -10.74
C THR A 76 -17.66 -16.91 -12.11
N THR A 77 -17.18 -17.72 -13.05
CA THR A 77 -17.74 -17.81 -14.40
C THR A 77 -19.26 -18.05 -14.33
N GLY A 78 -20.04 -17.15 -14.91
CA GLY A 78 -21.51 -17.16 -14.88
C GLY A 78 -22.15 -16.44 -13.68
N ASN A 79 -21.36 -15.92 -12.75
CA ASN A 79 -21.75 -15.03 -11.65
C ASN A 79 -20.66 -13.96 -11.44
N GLU A 80 -20.26 -13.28 -12.53
CA GLU A 80 -19.25 -12.24 -12.49
C GLU A 80 -19.74 -11.04 -11.68
N LYS A 81 -18.83 -10.45 -10.88
CA LYS A 81 -19.12 -9.20 -10.16
C LYS A 81 -19.16 -8.02 -11.14
N GLN A 82 -19.97 -7.02 -10.78
CA GLN A 82 -20.03 -5.75 -11.49
C GLN A 82 -19.18 -4.71 -10.77
N PHE A 83 -18.57 -3.82 -11.55
CA PHE A 83 -17.67 -2.78 -11.06
C PHE A 83 -18.00 -1.43 -11.67
N PHE A 84 -17.68 -0.36 -10.95
CA PHE A 84 -17.64 0.98 -11.52
C PHE A 84 -16.44 1.11 -12.45
N VAL A 85 -16.60 1.88 -13.53
CA VAL A 85 -15.54 2.08 -14.53
C VAL A 85 -15.37 3.56 -14.80
N MET A 86 -14.11 4.01 -14.76
CA MET A 86 -13.69 5.30 -15.26
C MET A 86 -12.63 5.10 -16.34
N CYS A 87 -12.87 5.60 -17.55
CA CYS A 87 -11.92 5.49 -18.65
C CYS A 87 -10.98 6.71 -18.67
N VAL A 88 -9.69 6.46 -18.81
CA VAL A 88 -8.68 7.50 -19.03
C VAL A 88 -8.21 7.48 -20.49
N ARG A 89 -7.80 8.64 -21.02
CA ARG A 89 -7.15 8.75 -22.33
C ARG A 89 -5.78 9.36 -22.15
N ASN A 90 -4.75 8.77 -22.77
CA ASN A 90 -3.46 9.40 -22.83
C ASN A 90 -3.53 10.63 -23.73
N TYR A 91 -3.16 11.79 -23.18
CA TYR A 91 -3.12 13.06 -23.90
C TYR A 91 -1.82 13.24 -24.71
N ASP A 92 -0.78 12.46 -24.39
CA ASP A 92 0.56 12.49 -24.98
C ASP A 92 1.09 11.06 -25.18
N THR A 93 2.24 10.88 -25.83
CA THR A 93 2.91 9.59 -26.06
C THR A 93 3.65 9.06 -24.83
N ARG A 94 3.69 9.81 -23.73
CA ARG A 94 4.29 9.35 -22.47
C ARG A 94 3.43 8.25 -21.87
N ASP A 95 3.98 7.05 -21.84
CA ASP A 95 3.43 5.94 -21.11
C ASP A 95 3.74 6.11 -19.62
N TRP A 96 2.84 6.78 -18.91
CA TRP A 96 2.96 7.01 -17.47
C TRP A 96 2.86 5.72 -16.65
N ALA A 97 2.46 4.61 -17.27
CA ALA A 97 2.38 3.31 -16.61
C ALA A 97 3.69 2.51 -16.69
N THR A 98 4.72 3.02 -17.38
CA THR A 98 6.01 2.35 -17.51
C THR A 98 7.11 3.16 -16.85
N ASN A 99 7.69 2.63 -15.78
CA ASN A 99 8.85 3.22 -15.12
C ASN A 99 10.11 3.09 -15.98
N GLN A 100 11.03 4.06 -15.86
CA GLN A 100 12.28 4.09 -16.61
C GLN A 100 13.46 4.24 -15.65
N TYR A 101 13.86 3.10 -15.07
CA TYR A 101 14.88 3.06 -14.04
C TYR A 101 16.31 3.09 -14.58
N THR A 102 17.20 3.77 -13.85
CA THR A 102 18.65 3.70 -14.01
C THR A 102 19.31 3.68 -12.63
N ALA A 103 20.23 2.75 -12.40
CA ALA A 103 21.01 2.72 -11.17
C ALA A 103 22.02 3.88 -11.15
N GLY A 104 22.15 4.55 -10.00
CA GLY A 104 23.19 5.54 -9.75
C GLY A 104 24.59 4.92 -9.79
N THR A 105 25.61 5.76 -9.98
CA THR A 105 27.02 5.33 -10.03
C THR A 105 27.92 6.35 -9.33
N GLY A 106 29.12 5.93 -8.92
CA GLY A 106 30.07 6.83 -8.26
C GLY A 106 29.53 7.29 -6.90
N ASP A 107 29.44 8.59 -6.68
CA ASP A 107 28.93 9.15 -5.43
C ASP A 107 27.42 8.90 -5.22
N GLU A 108 26.68 8.60 -6.30
CA GLU A 108 25.26 8.21 -6.27
C GLU A 108 25.04 6.69 -6.27
N ASP A 109 26.11 5.89 -6.13
CA ASP A 109 25.98 4.42 -5.99
C ASP A 109 25.14 4.08 -4.77
N GLY A 110 24.04 3.35 -4.95
CA GLY A 110 23.00 3.16 -3.94
C GLY A 110 21.68 3.91 -4.20
N THR A 111 21.55 4.58 -5.35
CA THR A 111 20.30 5.23 -5.78
C THR A 111 19.69 4.61 -7.05
N VAL A 112 18.40 4.85 -7.27
CA VAL A 112 17.66 4.48 -8.49
C VAL A 112 16.92 5.70 -9.02
N TYR A 113 17.31 6.20 -10.19
CA TYR A 113 16.60 7.28 -10.87
C TYR A 113 15.47 6.72 -11.74
N ASP A 114 14.28 7.32 -11.66
CA ASP A 114 13.15 7.06 -12.56
C ASP A 114 12.88 8.28 -13.45
N ALA A 115 13.15 8.13 -14.75
CA ALA A 115 12.95 9.19 -15.74
C ALA A 115 11.46 9.49 -16.02
N THR A 116 10.54 8.57 -15.68
CA THR A 116 9.10 8.78 -15.88
C THR A 116 8.55 9.79 -14.88
N THR A 117 8.97 9.72 -13.62
CA THR A 117 8.50 10.61 -12.54
C THR A 117 9.47 11.75 -12.22
N ASN A 118 10.71 11.69 -12.70
CA ASN A 118 11.82 12.54 -12.25
C ASN A 118 12.08 12.42 -10.75
N LEU A 119 11.95 11.21 -10.21
CA LEU A 119 12.27 10.90 -8.83
C LEU A 119 13.54 10.07 -8.78
N GLN A 120 14.30 10.24 -7.70
CA GLN A 120 15.42 9.37 -7.38
C GLN A 120 15.17 8.74 -6.01
N TRP A 121 15.36 7.43 -5.95
CA TRP A 121 15.02 6.59 -4.81
C TRP A 121 16.28 6.05 -4.17
N MET A 122 16.23 5.79 -2.86
CA MET A 122 17.17 4.85 -2.25
C MET A 122 17.00 3.47 -2.90
N LYS A 123 18.11 2.81 -3.22
CA LYS A 123 18.08 1.43 -3.73
C LYS A 123 17.67 0.44 -2.64
N GLU A 124 18.29 0.55 -1.47
CA GLU A 124 17.97 -0.25 -0.28
C GLU A 124 16.76 0.32 0.45
N ASP A 125 16.05 -0.54 1.18
CA ASP A 125 15.04 -0.12 2.16
C ASP A 125 15.60 -0.15 3.60
N SER A 126 14.85 0.43 4.55
CA SER A 126 15.30 0.52 5.94
C SER A 126 15.37 -0.82 6.69
N GLY A 127 14.82 -1.90 6.12
CA GLY A 127 14.83 -3.25 6.67
C GLY A 127 16.09 -4.06 6.29
N THR A 128 16.95 -3.52 5.42
CA THR A 128 18.23 -4.17 5.05
C THR A 128 19.25 -4.12 6.20
N ASP A 129 20.28 -4.98 6.14
CA ASP A 129 21.34 -5.05 7.15
C ASP A 129 22.05 -3.70 7.39
N THR A 130 22.06 -2.82 6.38
CA THR A 130 22.62 -1.48 6.43
C THR A 130 21.94 -0.60 7.48
N TYR A 131 20.62 -0.71 7.63
CA TYR A 131 19.82 0.22 8.44
C TYR A 131 19.12 -0.44 9.63
N LYS A 132 18.75 -1.72 9.48
CA LYS A 132 17.80 -2.40 10.38
C LYS A 132 18.25 -2.43 11.84
N ALA A 133 19.55 -2.60 12.10
CA ALA A 133 20.10 -2.66 13.45
C ALA A 133 20.11 -1.29 14.17
N THR A 134 20.08 -0.20 13.41
CA THR A 134 20.14 1.17 13.96
C THR A 134 18.77 1.80 14.06
N TYR A 135 17.90 1.59 13.07
CA TYR A 135 16.63 2.30 12.96
C TYR A 135 15.40 1.41 13.11
N GLY A 136 15.53 0.10 12.92
CA GLY A 136 14.42 -0.85 12.98
C GLY A 136 14.17 -1.39 14.39
N ASN A 137 12.91 -1.72 14.68
CA ASN A 137 12.55 -2.45 15.89
C ASN A 137 12.76 -3.95 15.72
N SER A 138 13.76 -4.53 16.41
CA SER A 138 14.11 -5.95 16.29
C SER A 138 13.00 -6.91 16.70
N SER A 139 12.06 -6.49 17.56
CA SER A 139 10.91 -7.33 17.94
C SER A 139 9.88 -7.43 16.83
N TYR A 140 9.82 -6.42 15.95
CA TYR A 140 8.83 -6.31 14.86
C TYR A 140 9.53 -6.33 13.51
N GLN A 141 10.44 -7.28 13.35
CA GLN A 141 11.14 -7.59 12.09
C GLN A 141 11.81 -6.38 11.44
N TYR A 142 12.31 -5.47 12.28
CA TYR A 142 12.99 -4.25 11.91
C TYR A 142 12.15 -3.22 11.13
N GLY A 143 10.83 -3.32 11.19
CA GLY A 143 9.97 -2.20 10.86
C GLY A 143 10.14 -1.04 11.85
N MET A 144 9.62 0.13 11.50
CA MET A 144 9.66 1.32 12.35
C MET A 144 8.28 1.97 12.46
N LEU A 145 8.06 2.75 13.51
CA LEU A 145 6.84 3.53 13.64
C LEU A 145 6.76 4.60 12.55
N TRP A 146 5.55 5.04 12.22
CA TRP A 146 5.35 6.06 11.19
C TRP A 146 6.11 7.36 11.48
N GLY A 147 6.18 7.77 12.77
CA GLY A 147 6.96 8.94 13.17
C GLY A 147 8.47 8.76 13.00
N ASP A 148 8.97 7.56 13.25
CA ASP A 148 10.40 7.24 13.13
C ASP A 148 10.88 7.23 11.67
N ALA A 149 9.97 7.01 10.71
CA ALA A 149 10.26 7.16 9.27
C ALA A 149 10.79 8.56 8.92
N PHE A 150 10.26 9.61 9.54
CA PHE A 150 10.71 10.99 9.31
C PHE A 150 12.03 11.29 10.04
N ALA A 151 12.25 10.67 11.20
CA ALA A 151 13.54 10.72 11.88
C ALA A 151 14.62 10.02 11.05
N PHE A 152 14.31 8.88 10.43
CA PHE A 152 15.19 8.18 9.50
C PHE A 152 15.56 9.08 8.31
N ALA A 153 14.58 9.74 7.67
CA ALA A 153 14.85 10.70 6.60
C ALA A 153 15.78 11.84 7.04
N THR A 154 15.55 12.39 8.24
CA THR A 154 16.40 13.43 8.82
C THR A 154 17.84 12.94 9.00
N ALA A 155 18.02 11.74 9.54
CA ALA A 155 19.35 11.15 9.73
C ALA A 155 20.09 10.89 8.40
N MET A 156 19.39 10.42 7.37
CA MET A 156 19.99 10.22 6.04
C MET A 156 20.43 11.53 5.40
N ASN A 157 19.68 12.61 5.63
CA ASN A 157 20.05 13.95 5.17
C ASN A 157 21.26 14.52 5.90
N GLU A 158 21.33 14.35 7.22
CA GLU A 158 22.50 14.75 8.01
C GLU A 158 23.77 13.99 7.62
N ALA A 159 23.60 12.73 7.17
CA ALA A 159 24.69 11.88 6.70
C ALA A 159 25.08 12.14 5.23
N GLU A 160 24.39 13.03 4.53
CA GLU A 160 24.54 13.25 3.08
C GLU A 160 24.50 11.92 2.29
N LEU A 161 23.53 11.05 2.62
CA LEU A 161 23.42 9.70 2.05
C LEU A 161 23.48 9.76 0.52
N ASN A 162 24.42 8.99 -0.05
CA ASN A 162 24.72 8.95 -1.49
C ASN A 162 24.95 10.35 -2.12
N GLY A 163 25.54 11.27 -1.35
CA GLY A 163 25.84 12.63 -1.80
C GLY A 163 24.67 13.61 -1.72
N HIS A 164 23.55 13.23 -1.10
CA HIS A 164 22.31 14.01 -1.09
C HIS A 164 21.79 14.28 0.33
N SER A 165 21.15 15.44 0.52
CA SER A 165 20.61 15.90 1.81
C SER A 165 19.15 16.38 1.72
N ASP A 166 18.45 15.97 0.66
CA ASP A 166 17.06 16.31 0.33
C ASP A 166 16.15 15.07 0.26
N TRP A 167 16.52 13.98 0.94
CA TRP A 167 15.70 12.78 1.10
C TRP A 167 14.43 13.05 1.91
N ARG A 168 13.33 12.43 1.49
CA ARG A 168 12.02 12.50 2.15
C ARG A 168 11.32 11.14 2.14
N VAL A 169 10.39 10.96 3.09
CA VAL A 169 9.47 9.82 3.07
C VAL A 169 8.49 10.00 1.89
N PRO A 170 8.35 9.01 0.99
CA PRO A 170 7.52 9.11 -0.20
C PRO A 170 6.04 9.24 0.15
N SER A 171 5.28 9.96 -0.65
CA SER A 171 3.81 9.93 -0.58
C SER A 171 3.27 8.57 -1.03
N ALA A 172 2.01 8.26 -0.70
CA ALA A 172 1.38 7.01 -1.11
C ALA A 172 1.32 6.87 -2.64
N LYS A 173 1.16 8.01 -3.35
CA LYS A 173 1.17 8.05 -4.82
C LYS A 173 2.54 7.71 -5.41
N GLU A 174 3.62 8.17 -4.77
CA GLU A 174 4.98 7.87 -5.24
C GLU A 174 5.34 6.41 -4.98
N LEU A 175 4.99 5.86 -3.82
CA LEU A 175 5.18 4.42 -3.54
C LEU A 175 4.39 3.54 -4.52
N GLN A 176 3.15 3.92 -4.82
CA GLN A 176 2.36 3.23 -5.83
C GLN A 176 3.02 3.28 -7.22
N GLY A 177 3.77 4.35 -7.52
CA GLY A 177 4.50 4.49 -8.78
C GLY A 177 5.58 3.42 -9.00
N ILE A 178 6.13 2.83 -7.93
CA ILE A 178 7.20 1.82 -8.05
C ILE A 178 6.70 0.37 -7.88
N VAL A 179 5.38 0.16 -7.76
CA VAL A 179 4.79 -1.19 -7.71
C VAL A 179 4.88 -1.85 -9.09
N ASP A 180 5.32 -3.11 -9.12
CA ASP A 180 5.26 -3.97 -10.31
C ASP A 180 4.14 -5.00 -10.15
N TYR A 181 2.98 -4.69 -10.73
CA TYR A 181 1.80 -5.55 -10.68
C TYR A 181 1.92 -6.85 -11.50
N THR A 182 3.03 -7.06 -12.21
CA THR A 182 3.31 -8.34 -12.88
C THR A 182 4.02 -9.34 -11.97
N LYS A 183 4.38 -8.93 -10.75
CA LYS A 183 5.11 -9.73 -9.76
C LYS A 183 4.28 -10.01 -8.53
N ASP A 184 4.60 -11.13 -7.90
CA ASP A 184 3.73 -11.75 -6.91
C ASP A 184 4.51 -12.66 -5.94
N PRO A 185 4.32 -12.51 -4.62
CA PRO A 185 4.98 -13.35 -3.61
C PRO A 185 4.68 -14.85 -3.74
N ASP A 186 3.55 -15.25 -4.32
CA ASP A 186 3.24 -16.67 -4.62
C ASP A 186 4.16 -17.24 -5.72
N LEU A 187 4.74 -16.37 -6.54
CA LEU A 187 5.78 -16.70 -7.54
C LEU A 187 7.20 -16.48 -6.99
N GLY A 188 7.34 -16.11 -5.72
CA GLY A 188 8.62 -15.86 -5.06
C GLY A 188 9.23 -14.49 -5.35
N GLU A 189 8.44 -13.55 -5.88
CA GLU A 189 8.89 -12.19 -6.19
C GLU A 189 8.10 -11.15 -5.41
N PRO A 190 8.72 -10.07 -4.90
CA PRO A 190 7.97 -8.94 -4.38
C PRO A 190 7.33 -8.15 -5.52
N ALA A 191 6.29 -7.37 -5.23
CA ALA A 191 5.63 -6.49 -6.19
C ALA A 191 6.48 -5.25 -6.59
N ILE A 192 7.75 -5.45 -6.96
CA ILE A 192 8.72 -4.42 -7.38
C ILE A 192 9.82 -5.01 -8.28
N ASP A 193 10.40 -4.16 -9.14
CA ASP A 193 11.56 -4.55 -9.96
C ASP A 193 12.85 -4.68 -9.14
N THR A 194 13.13 -5.91 -8.71
CA THR A 194 14.34 -6.32 -7.97
C THR A 194 15.64 -6.24 -8.78
N THR A 195 15.58 -5.90 -10.07
CA THR A 195 16.78 -5.54 -10.84
C THR A 195 17.39 -4.23 -10.32
N TYR A 196 16.53 -3.31 -9.88
CA TYR A 196 16.94 -1.98 -9.44
C TYR A 196 16.84 -1.79 -7.94
N PHE A 197 15.82 -2.37 -7.29
CA PHE A 197 15.55 -2.17 -5.87
C PHE A 197 15.92 -3.38 -5.02
N ASP A 198 16.70 -3.16 -3.97
CA ASP A 198 16.98 -4.19 -2.97
C ASP A 198 15.84 -4.19 -1.95
N ILE A 199 15.28 -5.36 -1.65
CA ILE A 199 14.16 -5.50 -0.73
C ILE A 199 14.47 -6.44 0.42
N SER A 200 14.17 -6.02 1.65
CA SER A 200 14.31 -6.88 2.82
C SER A 200 13.26 -7.99 2.82
N THR A 201 13.53 -9.07 3.54
CA THR A 201 12.55 -10.15 3.76
C THR A 201 11.71 -9.87 5.00
N TYR A 202 10.51 -10.44 5.05
CA TYR A 202 9.60 -10.37 6.18
C TYR A 202 9.00 -11.76 6.43
N THR A 203 8.71 -12.13 7.67
CA THR A 203 7.94 -13.34 8.02
C THR A 203 6.50 -12.91 8.24
N ASN A 204 5.58 -13.31 7.38
CA ASN A 204 4.19 -12.86 7.50
C ASN A 204 3.48 -13.52 8.69
N GLU A 205 2.22 -13.14 8.88
CA GLU A 205 1.37 -13.54 9.98
C GLU A 205 1.05 -15.04 9.98
N ALA A 206 1.19 -15.72 8.83
CA ALA A 206 1.10 -17.18 8.72
C ALA A 206 2.42 -17.90 9.09
N GLY A 207 3.51 -17.17 9.33
CA GLY A 207 4.84 -17.72 9.58
C GLY A 207 5.66 -18.00 8.32
N ASP A 208 5.18 -17.56 7.15
CA ASP A 208 5.83 -17.80 5.86
C ASP A 208 6.80 -16.67 5.48
N SER A 209 7.79 -16.99 4.64
CA SER A 209 8.68 -15.97 4.05
C SER A 209 7.90 -15.10 3.07
N ASP A 210 8.08 -13.80 3.20
CA ASP A 210 7.34 -12.76 2.50
C ASP A 210 8.19 -11.48 2.40
N PHE A 211 7.55 -10.36 2.03
CA PHE A 211 8.16 -9.06 1.87
C PHE A 211 7.43 -7.98 2.70
N PRO A 212 8.12 -6.89 3.08
CA PRO A 212 7.57 -5.90 3.99
C PRO A 212 6.52 -5.01 3.32
N TRP A 213 5.83 -4.26 4.17
CA TRP A 213 5.01 -3.12 3.77
C TRP A 213 5.77 -1.83 4.04
N PHE A 214 5.48 -0.80 3.26
CA PHE A 214 6.26 0.43 3.25
C PHE A 214 5.42 1.63 3.66
N TRP A 215 5.89 2.35 4.68
CA TRP A 215 5.26 3.59 5.10
C TRP A 215 5.36 4.66 4.03
N SER A 216 4.24 5.34 3.81
CA SER A 216 4.22 6.62 3.11
C SER A 216 4.15 7.79 4.08
N SER A 217 4.44 9.00 3.63
CA SER A 217 4.18 10.26 4.34
C SER A 217 2.71 10.67 4.33
N THR A 218 1.84 9.91 3.64
CA THR A 218 0.42 10.20 3.51
C THR A 218 -0.34 9.63 4.70
N THR A 219 -1.21 10.45 5.30
CA THR A 219 -2.11 10.01 6.36
C THR A 219 -3.41 9.50 5.74
N HIS A 220 -3.96 8.40 6.25
CA HIS A 220 -5.26 7.93 5.82
C HIS A 220 -6.35 8.70 6.57
N ALA A 221 -6.98 9.64 5.87
CA ALA A 221 -8.10 10.40 6.41
C ALA A 221 -9.29 9.47 6.67
N SER A 222 -9.94 9.64 7.81
CA SER A 222 -11.09 8.85 8.21
C SER A 222 -12.10 9.72 8.98
N TYR A 223 -13.25 9.18 9.37
CA TYR A 223 -14.18 9.82 10.32
C TYR A 223 -13.73 9.74 11.76
N SER A 224 -12.86 8.79 12.10
CA SER A 224 -12.40 8.68 13.47
C SER A 224 -11.70 9.98 13.83
N GLU A 225 -12.10 10.60 14.94
CA GLU A 225 -11.46 11.83 15.42
C GLU A 225 -10.23 11.48 16.28
N PRO A 226 -9.06 12.09 16.03
CA PRO A 226 -8.77 13.01 14.93
C PRO A 226 -8.64 12.29 13.58
N SER A 227 -9.21 12.89 12.53
CA SER A 227 -9.03 12.37 11.16
C SER A 227 -7.55 12.27 10.81
N GLY A 228 -7.13 11.20 10.12
CA GLY A 228 -5.72 10.98 9.79
C GLY A 228 -4.92 10.29 10.91
N GLY A 229 -5.58 9.60 11.83
CA GLY A 229 -4.91 8.81 12.89
C GLY A 229 -4.03 7.67 12.36
N ALA A 230 -4.34 7.14 11.18
CA ALA A 230 -3.57 6.10 10.50
C ALA A 230 -2.63 6.69 9.43
N GLY A 231 -1.50 6.02 9.18
CA GLY A 231 -0.62 6.26 8.05
C GLY A 231 -1.00 5.34 6.89
N ALA A 232 -0.88 5.79 5.64
CA ALA A 232 -1.03 4.91 4.50
C ALA A 232 0.28 4.15 4.25
N TYR A 233 0.17 2.88 3.88
CA TYR A 233 1.30 2.05 3.45
C TYR A 233 1.01 1.39 2.10
N VAL A 234 2.05 0.95 1.41
CA VAL A 234 1.97 0.08 0.23
C VAL A 234 2.62 -1.27 0.56
N ALA A 235 1.92 -2.37 0.29
CA ALA A 235 2.42 -3.72 0.53
C ALA A 235 3.24 -4.20 -0.67
N PHE A 236 4.52 -4.55 -0.50
CA PHE A 236 5.31 -5.20 -1.55
C PHE A 236 5.35 -6.73 -1.39
N GLY A 237 4.92 -7.22 -0.24
CA GLY A 237 4.54 -8.62 0.02
C GLY A 237 3.03 -8.80 0.14
N ARG A 238 2.59 -9.97 0.60
CA ARG A 238 1.16 -10.27 0.77
C ARG A 238 0.52 -9.32 1.78
N ALA A 239 -0.76 -9.02 1.57
CA ALA A 239 -1.56 -8.20 2.46
C ALA A 239 -2.52 -9.10 3.24
N MET A 240 -2.02 -9.61 4.37
CA MET A 240 -2.66 -10.69 5.11
C MET A 240 -3.93 -10.24 5.83
N GLY A 241 -4.89 -11.16 5.95
CA GLY A 241 -6.12 -11.03 6.73
C GLY A 241 -6.43 -12.34 7.44
N TYR A 242 -6.97 -12.25 8.65
CA TYR A 242 -7.33 -13.40 9.47
C TYR A 242 -8.76 -13.84 9.18
N ASP A 243 -8.91 -15.08 8.71
CA ASP A 243 -10.19 -15.74 8.57
C ASP A 243 -10.54 -16.47 9.88
N SER A 244 -11.60 -16.01 10.56
CA SER A 244 -12.06 -16.61 11.81
C SER A 244 -12.79 -17.94 11.64
N ASP A 245 -13.32 -18.23 10.45
CA ASP A 245 -14.02 -19.48 10.18
C ASP A 245 -13.03 -20.63 9.95
N THR A 246 -11.89 -20.35 9.31
CA THR A 246 -10.83 -21.33 9.09
C THR A 246 -9.67 -21.24 10.08
N GLU A 247 -9.64 -20.19 10.91
CA GLU A 247 -8.55 -19.88 11.85
C GLU A 247 -7.18 -19.72 11.15
N THR A 248 -7.16 -19.13 9.95
CA THR A 248 -5.95 -19.00 9.12
C THR A 248 -5.71 -17.58 8.64
N TRP A 249 -4.44 -17.24 8.42
CA TRP A 249 -4.03 -16.01 7.73
C TRP A 249 -3.92 -16.25 6.23
N ASN A 250 -4.55 -15.38 5.44
CA ASN A 250 -4.57 -15.46 3.98
C ASN A 250 -4.29 -14.10 3.34
N ASP A 251 -3.76 -14.06 2.13
CA ASP A 251 -3.65 -12.80 1.38
C ASP A 251 -5.03 -12.32 0.94
N VAL A 252 -5.50 -11.18 1.46
CA VAL A 252 -6.86 -10.66 1.22
C VAL A 252 -6.89 -9.43 0.32
N HIS A 253 -5.73 -8.77 0.08
CA HIS A 253 -5.68 -7.57 -0.77
C HIS A 253 -4.62 -7.61 -1.88
N GLY A 254 -3.69 -8.56 -1.86
CA GLY A 254 -2.65 -8.72 -2.87
C GLY A 254 -1.44 -7.81 -2.67
N ALA A 255 -0.27 -8.30 -3.08
CA ALA A 255 0.95 -7.49 -3.15
C ALA A 255 0.80 -6.37 -4.19
N GLY A 256 1.05 -5.13 -3.78
CA GLY A 256 0.80 -3.90 -4.54
C GLY A 256 -0.41 -3.10 -4.03
N CYS A 257 -1.14 -3.60 -3.04
CA CYS A 257 -2.24 -2.86 -2.42
C CYS A 257 -1.74 -1.63 -1.62
N GLN A 258 -2.60 -0.62 -1.48
CA GLN A 258 -2.44 0.48 -0.54
C GLN A 258 -3.52 0.39 0.54
N ARG A 259 -3.07 0.29 1.79
CA ARG A 259 -3.91 0.22 2.99
C ARG A 259 -3.40 1.25 3.99
N SER A 260 -3.69 1.03 5.27
CA SER A 260 -3.34 1.94 6.34
C SER A 260 -3.18 1.21 7.66
N ASP A 261 -2.22 1.64 8.46
CA ASP A 261 -1.97 1.13 9.81
C ASP A 261 -1.99 2.29 10.82
N PRO A 262 -2.27 2.03 12.11
CA PRO A 262 -2.02 2.98 13.19
C PRO A 262 -0.58 3.49 13.15
N LYS A 263 -0.39 4.79 13.40
CA LYS A 263 0.95 5.41 13.37
C LYS A 263 1.83 5.04 14.58
N THR A 264 1.18 4.60 15.66
CA THR A 264 1.77 4.24 16.96
C THR A 264 0.92 3.16 17.59
N GLY A 265 1.50 2.35 18.47
CA GLY A 265 0.77 1.35 19.24
C GLY A 265 1.58 0.08 19.43
N ASP A 266 0.89 -0.97 19.84
CA ASP A 266 1.43 -2.31 20.02
C ASP A 266 0.66 -3.29 19.12
N PRO A 267 1.30 -3.87 18.09
CA PRO A 267 0.64 -4.82 17.20
C PRO A 267 0.25 -6.12 17.93
N ASP A 268 0.86 -6.43 19.09
CA ASP A 268 0.55 -7.62 19.88
C ASP A 268 -0.62 -7.40 20.86
N SER A 269 -1.25 -6.22 20.84
CA SER A 269 -2.41 -5.94 21.70
C SER A 269 -3.61 -6.85 21.36
N GLU A 270 -4.46 -7.13 22.35
CA GLU A 270 -5.67 -7.95 22.15
C GLU A 270 -6.60 -7.38 21.06
N ASP A 271 -6.52 -6.06 20.81
CA ASP A 271 -7.30 -5.37 19.77
C ASP A 271 -6.91 -5.78 18.34
N TYR A 272 -5.69 -6.33 18.14
CA TYR A 272 -5.16 -6.70 16.82
C TYR A 272 -4.85 -8.20 16.68
N ALA A 273 -5.16 -9.02 17.69
CA ALA A 273 -4.87 -10.46 17.69
C ALA A 273 -5.44 -11.21 16.47
N TYR A 274 -6.52 -10.69 15.88
CA TYR A 274 -7.20 -11.26 14.70
C TYR A 274 -7.32 -10.23 13.57
N GLY A 275 -6.41 -9.26 13.54
CA GLY A 275 -6.44 -8.15 12.60
C GLY A 275 -7.60 -7.18 12.83
N SER A 276 -7.89 -6.35 11.82
CA SER A 276 -8.83 -5.25 11.90
C SER A 276 -9.77 -5.19 10.69
N GLY A 277 -11.01 -4.78 10.94
CA GLY A 277 -12.03 -4.64 9.90
C GLY A 277 -12.58 -5.98 9.39
N PRO A 278 -13.45 -5.93 8.36
CA PRO A 278 -14.28 -7.09 7.97
C PRO A 278 -13.52 -8.31 7.46
N GLN A 279 -12.28 -8.13 7.00
CA GLN A 279 -11.44 -9.18 6.41
C GLN A 279 -10.29 -9.57 7.35
N GLY A 280 -10.33 -9.10 8.61
CA GLY A 280 -9.31 -9.38 9.61
C GLY A 280 -7.93 -8.87 9.21
N ASP A 281 -7.84 -7.70 8.55
CA ASP A 281 -6.57 -7.17 8.01
C ASP A 281 -5.48 -7.15 9.08
N ALA A 282 -4.32 -7.71 8.77
CA ALA A 282 -3.16 -7.67 9.66
C ALA A 282 -2.75 -6.22 9.94
N VAL A 283 -2.39 -5.96 11.20
CA VAL A 283 -1.97 -4.63 11.69
C VAL A 283 -0.54 -4.73 12.17
N ARG A 284 0.42 -4.17 11.41
CA ARG A 284 1.85 -4.29 11.73
C ARG A 284 2.35 -3.14 12.59
N ILE A 285 1.89 -1.91 12.34
CA ILE A 285 2.33 -0.63 13.00
C ILE A 285 3.81 -0.29 12.75
N TYR A 286 4.66 -1.29 12.63
CA TYR A 286 6.06 -1.22 12.30
C TYR A 286 6.24 -1.64 10.85
N ASN A 287 6.33 -0.65 9.95
CA ASN A 287 6.53 -0.85 8.52
C ASN A 287 7.91 -0.32 8.10
N VAL A 288 8.38 -0.77 6.94
CA VAL A 288 9.69 -0.39 6.38
C VAL A 288 9.58 0.96 5.64
N VAL A 289 10.70 1.63 5.38
CA VAL A 289 10.75 2.89 4.64
C VAL A 289 11.79 2.82 3.53
N ARG A 290 11.48 3.39 2.37
CA ARG A 290 12.45 3.71 1.33
C ARG A 290 12.30 5.19 0.98
N LEU A 291 13.37 5.96 1.13
CA LEU A 291 13.32 7.39 0.88
C LEU A 291 13.38 7.70 -0.62
N VAL A 292 12.86 8.86 -0.95
CA VAL A 292 12.84 9.43 -2.30
C VAL A 292 13.27 10.88 -2.24
N ARG A 293 13.77 11.40 -3.36
CA ARG A 293 14.03 12.83 -3.61
C ARG A 293 13.60 13.20 -5.03
N ASP A 294 13.43 14.49 -5.28
CA ASP A 294 13.21 14.99 -6.64
C ASP A 294 14.55 15.03 -7.39
N TYR A 295 14.58 14.59 -8.65
CA TYR A 295 15.76 14.67 -9.49
C TYR A 295 15.79 16.04 -10.19
N VAL A 296 16.76 16.88 -9.83
CA VAL A 296 16.94 18.26 -10.33
C VAL A 296 18.15 18.42 -11.24
#